data_AF-A0A174F044-F1
#
_entry.id   AF-A0A174F044-F1
#
_cell.length_a   1.000
_cell.length_b   1.000
_cell.length_c   1.000
_cell.angle_alpha   90.00
_cell.angle_beta   90.00
_cell.angle_gamma   90.00
#
_symmetry.space_group_name_H-M   'P 1'
#
loop_
_entity.id
_entity.type
_entity.pdbx_description
1 polymer ?
#
loop_
_entity_poly.entity_id
_entity_poly.type
_entity_poly.pdbx_seq_one_letter_code
_entity_poly.pdbx_strand_id
1 'polypeptide(L)'
;MSRDRFKKTEDKLYNYFNKEKKIATLNYRIEVLKKQIDKINQELRECDINIEIESSSPRFEERVQSSSDGTSYAEREVIRITDLKLKRKLSKEIEIEEIKEEIENIELDNSILEYNLQYINEEWYKLLELKYKFKKNETQISLEMNISQSQVNKIKQKAIANIQRWEEWRKVE
;
A
#
# COMPACT_ATOMS: atom_id res chain seq x y z
N MET A 1 -20.20 -16.86 -22.88
CA MET A 1 -19.69 -16.19 -21.66
C MET A 1 -20.13 -14.74 -21.69
N SER A 2 -20.74 -14.21 -20.61
CA SER A 2 -21.12 -12.79 -20.60
C SER A 2 -19.87 -11.91 -20.62
N ARG A 3 -19.93 -10.80 -21.38
CA ARG A 3 -18.83 -9.84 -21.51
C ARG A 3 -18.38 -9.31 -20.15
N ASP A 4 -19.32 -9.09 -19.24
CA ASP A 4 -19.03 -8.56 -17.90
C ASP A 4 -18.29 -9.56 -17.02
N ARG A 5 -18.67 -10.84 -17.10
CA ARG A 5 -17.97 -11.90 -16.39
C ARG A 5 -16.53 -12.01 -16.89
N PHE A 6 -16.34 -12.02 -18.20
CA PHE A 6 -15.00 -12.09 -18.81
C PHE A 6 -14.11 -10.96 -18.32
N LYS A 7 -14.61 -9.72 -18.37
CA LYS A 7 -13.87 -8.54 -17.91
C LYS A 7 -13.47 -8.63 -16.44
N LYS A 8 -14.38 -9.06 -15.55
CA LYS A 8 -14.08 -9.25 -14.13
C LYS A 8 -12.93 -10.21 -13.88
N THR A 9 -12.86 -11.30 -14.65
CA THR A 9 -11.76 -12.27 -14.52
C THR A 9 -10.46 -11.70 -15.09
N GLU A 10 -10.50 -10.93 -16.18
CA GLU A 10 -9.32 -10.21 -16.67
C GLU A 10 -8.80 -9.21 -15.62
N ASP A 11 -9.68 -8.45 -14.97
CA ASP A 11 -9.29 -7.49 -13.93
C ASP A 11 -8.60 -8.19 -12.74
N LYS A 12 -9.10 -9.36 -12.33
CA LYS A 12 -8.45 -10.21 -11.31
C LYS A 12 -7.06 -10.68 -11.74
N LEU A 13 -6.91 -11.11 -13.00
CA LEU A 13 -5.61 -11.53 -13.54
C LEU A 13 -4.61 -10.36 -13.58
N TYR A 14 -5.06 -9.17 -13.98
CA TYR A 14 -4.24 -7.96 -13.89
C TYR A 14 -3.82 -7.67 -12.46
N ASN A 15 -4.73 -7.77 -11.49
CA ASN A 15 -4.40 -7.55 -10.09
C ASN A 15 -3.38 -8.59 -9.58
N TYR A 16 -3.58 -9.87 -9.89
CA TYR A 16 -2.69 -10.96 -9.50
C TYR A 16 -1.28 -10.78 -10.03
N PHE A 17 -1.10 -10.60 -11.34
CA PHE A 17 0.23 -10.48 -11.94
C PHE A 17 0.96 -9.17 -11.57
N ASN A 18 0.25 -8.19 -11.01
CA ASN A 18 0.84 -6.93 -10.55
C ASN A 18 0.89 -6.82 -9.01
N LYS A 19 0.46 -7.84 -8.26
CA LYS A 19 0.35 -7.78 -6.79
C LYS A 19 1.70 -7.54 -6.12
N GLU A 20 2.75 -8.23 -6.57
CA GLU A 20 4.11 -8.10 -6.01
C GLU A 20 4.65 -6.67 -6.15
N LYS A 21 4.39 -6.04 -7.29
CA LYS A 21 4.80 -4.64 -7.52
C LYS A 21 4.04 -3.68 -6.59
N LYS A 22 2.74 -3.92 -6.36
CA LYS A 22 1.94 -3.12 -5.41
C LYS A 22 2.48 -3.29 -3.99
N ILE A 23 2.64 -4.54 -3.54
CA ILE A 23 3.19 -4.88 -2.21
C ILE A 23 4.58 -4.27 -2.02
N ALA A 24 5.46 -4.34 -3.02
CA ALA A 24 6.80 -3.73 -2.95
C ALA A 24 6.73 -2.20 -2.76
N THR A 25 5.78 -1.53 -3.41
CA THR A 25 5.58 -0.08 -3.26
C THR A 25 5.07 0.27 -1.85
N LEU A 26 4.13 -0.53 -1.33
CA LEU A 26 3.59 -0.37 0.02
C LEU A 26 4.67 -0.61 1.09
N ASN A 27 5.48 -1.65 0.93
CA ASN A 27 6.62 -1.91 1.81
C ASN A 27 7.66 -0.78 1.79
N TYR A 28 7.95 -0.21 0.63
CA TYR A 28 8.83 0.96 0.55
C TYR A 28 8.25 2.16 1.32
N ARG A 29 6.93 2.39 1.25
CA ARG A 29 6.26 3.44 2.03
C ARG A 29 6.39 3.19 3.54
N ILE A 30 6.20 1.96 4.00
CA ILE A 30 6.44 1.57 5.40
C ILE A 30 7.87 1.92 5.82
N GLU A 31 8.88 1.60 5.01
CA GLU A 31 10.28 1.91 5.33
C GLU A 31 10.55 3.42 5.43
N VAL A 32 9.92 4.24 4.59
CA VAL A 32 9.99 5.70 4.70
C VAL A 32 9.33 6.19 6.00
N LEU A 33 8.18 5.64 6.36
CA LEU A 33 7.47 6.00 7.60
C LEU A 33 8.26 5.63 8.85
N LYS A 34 8.89 4.45 8.88
CA LYS A 34 9.77 4.03 9.97
C LYS A 34 10.95 5.00 10.15
N LYS A 35 11.63 5.37 9.07
CA LYS A 35 12.72 6.37 9.12
C LYS A 35 12.25 7.72 9.67
N GLN A 36 11.03 8.14 9.33
CA GLN A 36 10.45 9.37 9.87
C GLN A 36 10.14 9.26 11.37
N ILE A 37 9.64 8.10 11.82
CA ILE A 37 9.41 7.82 13.24
C ILE A 37 10.74 7.81 14.01
N ASP A 38 11.78 7.18 13.47
CA ASP A 38 13.11 7.14 14.08
C ASP A 38 13.69 8.54 14.26
N LYS A 39 13.55 9.40 13.24
CA LYS A 39 13.94 10.80 13.32
C LYS A 39 13.17 11.54 14.43
N ILE A 40 11.85 11.35 14.52
CA ILE A 40 11.04 11.97 15.59
C ILE A 40 11.51 11.47 16.97
N ASN A 41 11.79 10.17 17.11
CA ASN A 41 12.29 9.60 18.36
C ASN A 41 13.66 10.17 18.75
N GLN A 42 14.55 10.39 17.77
CA GLN A 42 15.84 11.04 18.00
C GLN A 42 15.65 12.48 18.47
N GLU A 43 14.85 13.29 17.77
CA GLU A 43 14.55 14.67 18.14
C GLU A 43 13.94 14.79 19.55
N LEU A 44 13.09 13.83 19.94
CA LEU A 44 12.50 13.77 21.28
C LEU A 44 13.53 13.42 22.36
N ARG A 45 14.49 12.52 22.07
CA ARG A 45 15.56 12.13 23.01
C ARG A 45 16.58 13.24 23.21
N GLU A 46 16.89 13.97 22.15
CA GLU A 46 17.84 15.07 22.14
C GLU A 46 17.22 16.38 22.67
N CYS A 47 15.92 16.40 22.95
CA CYS A 47 15.16 17.61 23.28
C CYS A 47 15.41 18.73 22.24
N ASP A 48 15.47 18.38 20.96
CA ASP A 48 15.69 19.33 19.87
C ASP A 48 14.43 20.19 19.66
N ILE A 49 14.39 21.29 20.43
CA ILE A 49 13.27 22.22 20.54
C ILE A 49 13.82 23.63 20.36
N ASN A 50 13.37 24.29 19.30
CA ASN A 50 13.62 25.70 19.08
C ASN A 50 12.41 26.50 19.60
N ILE A 51 12.65 27.38 20.57
CA ILE A 51 11.64 28.23 21.18
C ILE A 51 11.92 29.66 20.71
N GLU A 52 10.94 30.30 20.09
CA GLU A 52 11.06 31.71 19.74
C GLU A 52 11.16 32.55 21.01
N ILE A 53 11.99 33.59 20.98
CA ILE A 53 12.11 34.51 22.11
C ILE A 53 10.76 35.20 22.28
N GLU A 54 10.21 35.13 23.49
CA GLU A 54 8.97 35.80 23.83
C GLU A 54 9.13 37.31 23.57
N SER A 55 8.45 37.83 22.55
CA SER A 55 8.43 39.26 22.22
C SER A 55 7.45 40.00 23.13
N SER A 56 7.69 39.97 24.44
CA SER A 56 7.00 40.81 25.41
C SER A 56 7.99 41.83 25.99
N SER A 57 7.76 43.12 25.70
CA SER A 57 8.55 44.19 26.28
C SER A 57 8.27 44.24 27.79
N PRO A 58 9.28 44.24 28.69
CA PRO A 58 9.05 44.34 30.12
C PRO A 58 8.26 45.62 30.42
N ARG A 59 7.03 45.50 30.90
CA ARG A 59 6.31 46.64 31.45
C ARG A 59 6.88 46.92 32.84
N PHE A 60 7.41 48.12 33.05
CA PHE A 60 7.86 48.61 34.35
C PHE A 60 6.65 48.92 35.24
N GLU A 61 5.97 47.88 35.72
CA GLU A 61 4.98 47.98 36.80
C GLU A 61 5.52 47.19 38.01
N GLU A 62 5.37 47.75 39.21
CA GLU A 62 5.96 47.28 40.48
C GLU A 62 5.47 45.88 40.93
N ARG A 63 4.55 45.27 40.18
CA ARG A 63 4.06 43.92 40.44
C ARG A 63 4.57 42.99 39.34
N VAL A 64 5.51 42.12 39.73
CA VAL A 64 5.90 40.95 38.95
C VAL A 64 4.65 40.10 38.74
N GLN A 65 4.05 40.19 37.56
CA GLN A 65 2.93 39.33 37.16
C GLN A 65 3.49 37.91 36.98
N SER A 66 3.46 37.12 38.06
CA SER A 66 3.64 35.68 37.97
C SER A 66 2.41 35.07 37.29
N SER A 67 2.61 34.17 36.34
CA SER A 67 1.53 33.39 35.73
C SER A 67 0.72 32.65 36.82
N SER A 68 -0.62 32.66 36.72
CA SER A 68 -1.51 32.12 37.76
C SER A 68 -1.41 30.61 37.96
N ASP A 69 -0.81 29.93 36.98
CA ASP A 69 -0.62 28.48 36.85
C ASP A 69 0.83 28.03 37.12
N GLY A 70 1.75 28.98 37.37
CA GLY A 70 3.13 28.67 37.76
C GLY A 70 4.04 28.13 36.65
N THR A 71 3.57 28.09 35.39
CA THR A 71 4.39 27.67 34.24
C THR A 71 4.98 28.87 33.50
N SER A 72 6.24 28.75 33.10
CA SER A 72 6.92 29.70 32.21
C SER A 72 6.49 29.50 30.75
N TYR A 73 6.65 30.53 29.92
CA TYR A 73 6.37 30.44 28.48
C TYR A 73 7.18 29.33 27.80
N ALA A 74 8.46 29.20 28.15
CA ALA A 74 9.34 28.16 27.63
C ALA A 74 8.82 26.75 27.95
N GLU A 75 8.37 26.50 29.18
CA GLU A 75 7.81 25.20 29.57
C GLU A 75 6.54 24.86 28.79
N ARG A 76 5.62 25.82 28.64
CA ARG A 76 4.41 25.62 27.83
C ARG A 76 4.74 25.29 26.38
N GLU A 77 5.72 25.98 25.81
CA GLU A 77 6.10 25.78 24.41
C GLU A 77 6.83 24.44 24.19
N VAL A 78 7.66 24.02 25.14
CA VAL A 78 8.29 22.68 25.15
C VAL A 78 7.22 21.58 25.18
N ILE A 79 6.23 21.69 26.06
CA ILE A 79 5.11 20.72 26.15
C ILE A 79 4.36 20.67 24.82
N ARG A 80 4.01 21.84 24.27
CA ARG A 80 3.27 21.94 23.01
C ARG A 80 4.00 21.29 21.85
N ILE A 81 5.30 21.56 21.69
CA ILE A 81 6.12 20.99 20.60
C ILE A 81 6.27 19.48 20.78
N THR A 82 6.48 19.02 22.01
CA THR A 82 6.57 17.59 22.35
C THR A 82 5.28 16.86 22.00
N ASP A 83 4.13 17.39 22.40
CA ASP A 83 2.82 16.82 22.08
C ASP A 83 2.58 16.73 20.57
N LEU A 84 2.99 17.74 19.81
CA LEU A 84 2.89 17.72 18.35
C LEU A 84 3.77 16.62 17.73
N LYS A 85 5.00 16.45 18.22
CA LYS A 85 5.90 15.37 17.76
C LYS A 85 5.31 13.99 18.08
N LEU A 86 4.75 13.81 19.28
CA LEU A 86 4.08 12.56 19.68
C LEU A 86 2.85 12.25 18.84
N LYS A 87 1.98 13.24 18.58
CA LYS A 87 0.81 13.08 17.69
C LYS A 87 1.23 12.70 16.27
N ARG A 88 2.29 13.34 15.74
CA ARG A 88 2.84 13.01 14.41
C ARG A 88 3.41 11.60 14.36
N LYS A 89 4.08 11.15 15.42
CA LYS A 89 4.57 9.76 15.53
C LYS A 89 3.41 8.77 15.50
N LEU A 90 2.41 8.96 16.36
CA LEU A 90 1.24 8.08 16.45
C LEU A 90 0.50 7.98 15.10
N SER A 91 0.28 9.10 14.44
CA SER A 91 -0.36 9.11 13.11
C SER A 91 0.40 8.28 12.07
N LYS A 92 1.73 8.22 12.14
CA LYS A 92 2.56 7.41 11.24
C LYS A 92 2.54 5.94 11.60
N GLU A 93 2.47 5.62 12.89
CA GLU A 93 2.32 4.23 13.36
C GLU A 93 0.98 3.66 12.89
N ILE A 94 -0.11 4.44 13.00
CA ILE A 94 -1.43 4.06 12.47
C ILE A 94 -1.37 3.86 10.95
N GLU A 95 -0.76 4.79 10.20
CA GLU A 95 -0.59 4.66 8.75
C GLU A 95 0.18 3.39 8.35
N ILE A 96 1.18 2.97 9.14
CA ILE A 96 1.88 1.70 8.93
C ILE A 96 0.94 0.50 9.08
N GLU A 97 0.09 0.49 10.11
CA GLU A 97 -0.87 -0.60 10.33
C GLU A 97 -1.92 -0.66 9.22
N GLU A 98 -2.44 0.49 8.77
CA GLU A 98 -3.36 0.55 7.63
C GLU A 98 -2.73 -0.02 6.34
N ILE A 99 -1.45 0.29 6.08
CA ILE A 99 -0.73 -0.25 4.91
C ILE A 99 -0.52 -1.77 5.05
N LYS A 100 -0.24 -2.27 6.25
CA LYS A 100 -0.11 -3.73 6.49
C LYS A 100 -1.44 -4.43 6.23
N GLU A 101 -2.55 -3.89 6.71
CA GLU A 101 -3.89 -4.39 6.43
C GLU A 101 -4.17 -4.39 4.91
N GLU A 102 -3.75 -3.34 4.19
CA GLU A 102 -3.86 -3.30 2.72
C GLU A 102 -3.06 -4.44 2.05
N ILE A 103 -1.85 -4.72 2.52
CA ILE A 103 -1.03 -5.85 2.01
C ILE A 103 -1.74 -7.17 2.27
N GLU A 104 -2.22 -7.41 3.49
CA GLU A 104 -2.94 -8.63 3.87
C GLU A 104 -4.20 -8.83 3.01
N ASN A 105 -4.96 -7.76 2.76
CA ASN A 105 -6.12 -7.79 1.87
C ASN A 105 -5.74 -8.13 0.43
N ILE A 106 -4.64 -7.57 -0.10
CA ILE A 106 -4.13 -7.93 -1.43
C ILE A 106 -3.76 -9.41 -1.50
N GLU A 107 -3.11 -9.95 -0.47
CA GLU A 107 -2.74 -11.37 -0.41
C GLU A 107 -3.97 -12.27 -0.35
N LEU A 108 -4.94 -11.94 0.51
CA LEU A 108 -6.19 -12.67 0.65
C LEU A 108 -7.00 -12.67 -0.64
N ASP A 109 -7.18 -11.51 -1.29
CA ASP A 109 -7.91 -11.37 -2.55
C ASP A 109 -7.29 -12.21 -3.68
N ASN A 110 -5.98 -12.40 -3.65
CA ASN A 110 -5.25 -13.15 -4.67
C ASN A 110 -5.02 -14.63 -4.31
N SER A 111 -5.17 -15.03 -3.05
CA SER A 111 -4.88 -16.37 -2.55
C SER A 111 -5.59 -17.49 -3.32
N ILE A 112 -6.86 -17.29 -3.65
CA ILE A 112 -7.69 -18.26 -4.35
C ILE A 112 -7.21 -18.42 -5.80
N LEU A 113 -6.99 -17.29 -6.47
CA LEU A 113 -6.51 -17.29 -7.85
C LEU A 113 -5.10 -17.87 -7.93
N GLU A 114 -4.25 -17.59 -6.94
CA GLU A 114 -2.92 -18.16 -6.79
C GLU A 114 -2.96 -19.69 -6.70
N TYR A 115 -3.74 -20.23 -5.77
CA TYR A 115 -3.92 -21.68 -5.63
C TYR A 115 -4.40 -22.32 -6.92
N ASN A 116 -5.42 -21.72 -7.54
CA ASN A 116 -6.00 -22.20 -8.79
C ASN A 116 -4.98 -22.22 -9.95
N LEU A 117 -4.17 -21.17 -10.08
CA LEU A 117 -3.17 -21.06 -11.13
C LEU A 117 -2.03 -22.09 -10.98
N GLN A 118 -1.83 -22.71 -9.82
CA GLN A 118 -0.87 -23.82 -9.66
C GLN A 118 -1.27 -25.07 -10.49
N TYR A 119 -2.55 -25.23 -10.79
CA TYR A 119 -3.08 -26.39 -11.52
C TYR A 119 -3.37 -26.09 -13.00
N ILE A 120 -3.07 -24.87 -13.47
CA ILE A 120 -3.25 -24.53 -14.88
C ILE A 120 -2.09 -25.11 -15.71
N ASN A 121 -2.36 -25.44 -16.97
CA ASN A 121 -1.32 -25.88 -17.90
C ASN A 121 -0.25 -24.78 -18.07
N GLU A 122 1.03 -25.17 -18.11
CA GLU A 122 2.18 -24.26 -18.28
C GLU A 122 2.08 -23.35 -19.51
N GLU A 123 1.63 -23.86 -20.65
CA GLU A 123 1.42 -23.07 -21.87
C GLU A 123 0.38 -21.97 -21.64
N TRP A 124 -0.68 -22.29 -20.91
CA TRP A 124 -1.74 -21.34 -20.60
C TRP A 124 -1.25 -20.32 -19.59
N TYR A 125 -0.53 -20.75 -18.55
CA TYR A 125 0.09 -19.86 -17.56
C TYR A 125 1.01 -18.85 -18.26
N LYS A 126 1.91 -19.33 -19.14
CA LYS A 126 2.82 -18.49 -19.92
C LYS A 126 2.07 -17.45 -20.74
N LEU A 127 0.99 -17.86 -21.42
CA LEU A 127 0.16 -16.92 -22.18
C LEU A 127 -0.46 -15.85 -21.27
N LEU A 128 -1.01 -16.24 -20.11
CA LEU A 128 -1.59 -15.31 -19.15
C LEU A 128 -0.52 -14.34 -18.62
N GLU A 129 0.68 -14.83 -18.31
CA GLU A 129 1.78 -13.99 -17.85
C GLU A 129 2.17 -12.94 -18.90
N LEU A 130 2.38 -13.37 -20.16
CA LEU A 130 2.69 -12.44 -21.26
C LEU A 130 1.60 -11.38 -21.45
N LYS A 131 0.33 -11.77 -21.31
CA LYS A 131 -0.80 -10.85 -21.48
C LYS A 131 -0.98 -9.88 -20.32
N TYR A 132 -0.98 -10.35 -19.07
CA TYR A 132 -1.42 -9.56 -17.92
C TYR A 132 -0.26 -8.97 -17.09
N LYS A 133 0.89 -9.64 -17.05
CA LYS A 133 2.12 -9.12 -16.42
C LYS A 133 2.85 -8.19 -17.36
N PHE A 134 3.17 -8.68 -18.56
CA PHE A 134 3.98 -7.96 -19.55
C PHE A 134 3.17 -7.08 -20.51
N LYS A 135 1.83 -7.15 -20.46
CA LYS A 135 0.91 -6.32 -21.26
C LYS A 135 1.13 -6.47 -22.78
N LYS A 136 1.60 -7.64 -23.22
CA LYS A 136 1.85 -7.90 -24.65
C LYS A 136 0.53 -8.04 -25.40
N ASN A 137 0.54 -7.58 -26.66
CA ASN A 137 -0.59 -7.78 -27.55
C ASN A 137 -0.59 -9.21 -28.12
N GLU A 138 -1.72 -9.64 -28.66
CA GLU A 138 -1.93 -10.99 -29.18
C GLU A 138 -0.91 -11.35 -30.28
N THR A 139 -0.45 -10.38 -31.07
CA THR A 139 0.56 -10.59 -32.11
C THR A 139 1.94 -10.85 -31.52
N GLN A 140 2.35 -10.06 -30.52
CA GLN A 140 3.62 -10.26 -29.79
C GLN A 140 3.63 -11.63 -29.10
N ILE A 141 2.51 -12.00 -28.46
CA ILE A 141 2.36 -13.31 -27.82
C ILE A 141 2.48 -14.43 -28.86
N SER A 142 1.84 -14.26 -30.03
CA SER A 142 1.88 -15.25 -31.10
C SER A 142 3.31 -15.54 -31.59
N LEU A 143 4.12 -14.48 -31.74
CA LEU A 143 5.53 -14.59 -32.12
C LEU A 143 6.37 -15.28 -31.05
N GLU A 144 6.18 -14.93 -29.78
CA GLU A 144 6.98 -15.46 -28.66
C GLU A 144 6.63 -16.89 -28.26
N MET A 145 5.37 -17.29 -28.47
CA MET A 145 4.91 -18.66 -28.25
C MET A 145 5.03 -19.54 -29.51
N ASN A 146 5.41 -18.96 -30.66
CA ASN A 146 5.47 -19.64 -31.96
C ASN A 146 4.15 -20.35 -32.33
N ILE A 147 3.02 -19.65 -32.12
CA ILE A 147 1.67 -20.12 -32.44
C ILE A 147 0.94 -19.05 -33.23
N SER A 148 -0.14 -19.42 -33.93
CA SER A 148 -0.98 -18.43 -34.63
C SER A 148 -1.74 -17.52 -33.66
N GLN A 149 -2.03 -16.29 -34.07
CA GLN A 149 -2.88 -15.36 -33.31
C GLN A 149 -4.28 -15.94 -33.00
N SER A 150 -4.81 -16.79 -33.87
CA SER A 150 -6.07 -17.52 -33.62
C SER A 150 -5.93 -18.48 -32.43
N GLN A 151 -4.82 -19.21 -32.34
CA GLN A 151 -4.53 -20.10 -31.20
C GLN A 151 -4.38 -19.31 -29.90
N VAL A 152 -3.69 -18.16 -29.92
CA VAL A 152 -3.58 -17.25 -28.75
C VAL A 152 -4.97 -16.92 -28.21
N ASN A 153 -5.88 -16.47 -29.08
CA ASN A 153 -7.25 -16.11 -28.67
C ASN A 153 -8.03 -17.31 -28.13
N LYS A 154 -7.89 -18.50 -28.74
CA LYS A 154 -8.54 -19.73 -28.27
C LYS A 154 -8.03 -20.15 -26.89
N ILE A 155 -6.71 -20.13 -26.68
CA ILE A 155 -6.11 -20.48 -25.38
C ILE A 155 -6.54 -19.48 -24.32
N LYS A 156 -6.48 -18.17 -24.61
CA LYS A 156 -6.94 -17.11 -23.70
C LYS A 156 -8.38 -17.33 -23.25
N GLN A 157 -9.29 -17.58 -24.19
CA GLN A 157 -10.70 -17.83 -23.87
C GLN A 157 -10.88 -19.09 -23.01
N LYS A 158 -10.17 -20.18 -23.31
CA LYS A 158 -10.22 -21.41 -22.52
C LYS A 158 -9.68 -21.22 -21.11
N ALA A 159 -8.55 -20.53 -20.96
CA ALA A 159 -7.93 -20.26 -19.66
C ALA A 159 -8.87 -19.44 -18.77
N ILE A 160 -9.45 -18.36 -19.30
CA ILE A 160 -10.38 -17.51 -18.54
C ILE A 160 -11.67 -18.26 -18.18
N ALA A 161 -12.21 -19.04 -19.11
CA ALA A 161 -13.39 -19.87 -18.83
C ALA A 161 -13.12 -20.92 -17.75
N ASN A 162 -11.91 -21.50 -17.74
CA ASN A 162 -11.50 -22.46 -16.73
C ASN A 162 -11.39 -21.80 -15.34
N ILE A 163 -10.78 -20.62 -15.27
CA ILE A 163 -10.70 -19.83 -14.02
C ILE A 163 -12.08 -19.50 -13.46
N GLN A 164 -13.03 -19.12 -14.32
CA GLN A 164 -14.39 -18.84 -13.87
C GLN A 164 -15.10 -20.08 -13.32
N ARG A 165 -14.85 -21.24 -13.92
CA ARG A 165 -15.47 -22.48 -13.46
C ARG A 165 -15.03 -22.81 -12.04
N TRP A 166 -13.77 -22.56 -11.70
CA TRP A 166 -13.28 -22.71 -10.33
C TRP A 166 -14.00 -21.78 -9.34
N GLU A 167 -14.29 -20.54 -9.74
CA GLU A 167 -15.06 -19.61 -8.90
C GLU A 167 -16.53 -20.04 -8.72
N GLU A 168 -17.13 -20.67 -9.73
CA GLU A 168 -18.51 -21.15 -9.66
C GLU A 168 -18.65 -22.38 -8.78
N TRP A 169 -17.72 -23.34 -8.86
CA TRP A 169 -17.74 -24.53 -8.01
C TRP A 169 -17.69 -24.20 -6.52
N ARG A 170 -16.99 -23.14 -6.15
CA ARG A 170 -16.91 -22.67 -4.77
C ARG A 170 -18.21 -22.10 -4.20
N LYS A 171 -19.17 -21.71 -5.06
CA LYS A 171 -20.46 -21.15 -4.60
C LYS A 171 -21.51 -22.21 -4.30
N VAL A 172 -21.23 -23.46 -4.67
CA VAL A 172 -22.17 -24.58 -4.58
C VAL A 172 -21.88 -25.43 -3.32
N GLU A 173 -20.73 -25.22 -2.68
CA GLU A 173 -20.39 -25.69 -1.32
C GLU A 173 -20.76 -24.64 -0.28
#